data_AF-A0A973QRK3-F1
#
_entry.id   AF-A0A973QRK3-F1
#
_cell.length_a   1.000
_cell.length_b   1.000
_cell.length_c   1.000
_cell.angle_alpha   90.00
_cell.angle_beta   90.00
_cell.angle_gamma   90.00
#
_symmetry.space_group_name_H-M   'P 1'
#
loop_
_entity.id
_entity.type
_entity.pdbx_description
1 polymer ?
#
loop_
_entity_poly.entity_id
_entity_poly.type
_entity_poly.pdbx_seq_one_letter_code
_entity_poly.pdbx_strand_id
1 'polypeptide(L)' 'YEHTFVHQARDLVHAIAEGRRPEPSFADGLQVQRVLAAVEESAEKNSVYTPIAV' A
#
# COMPACT_ATOMS: atom_id res chain seq x y z
N TYR A 1 2.49 -14.50 -14.30
CA TYR A 1 3.08 -13.38 -13.53
C TYR A 1 3.64 -12.30 -14.46
N GLU A 2 3.05 -12.09 -15.66
CA GLU A 2 3.73 -11.30 -16.70
C GLU A 2 3.23 -9.86 -16.82
N HIS A 3 2.05 -9.52 -16.29
CA HIS A 3 1.41 -8.22 -16.56
C HIS A 3 0.74 -7.56 -15.33
N THR A 4 1.14 -7.90 -14.10
CA THR A 4 0.50 -7.36 -12.89
C THR A 4 0.46 -5.83 -12.87
N PHE A 5 1.57 -5.16 -13.21
CA PHE A 5 1.62 -3.69 -13.27
C PHE A 5 0.74 -3.10 -14.39
N VAL A 6 0.68 -3.76 -15.54
CA VAL A 6 -0.15 -3.32 -16.67
C VAL A 6 -1.64 -3.45 -16.32
N HIS A 7 -2.04 -4.56 -15.69
CA HIS A 7 -3.40 -4.76 -15.22
C HIS A 7 -3.77 -3.74 -14.12
N GLN A 8 -2.87 -3.48 -13.18
CA GLN A 8 -3.09 -2.48 -12.14
C GLN A 8 -3.30 -1.08 -12.74
N ALA A 9 -2.48 -0.68 -13.73
CA ALA A 9 -2.63 0.60 -14.41
C ALA A 9 -3.95 0.67 -15.20
N ARG A 10 -4.32 -0.39 -15.92
CA ARG A 10 -5.62 -0.50 -16.61
C ARG A 10 -6.78 -0.32 -15.63
N ASP A 11 -6.76 -1.06 -14.52
CA ASP A 11 -7.84 -1.09 -13.54
C ASP A 11 -8.01 0.27 -12.85
N LEU A 12 -6.90 0.96 -12.58
CA LEU A 12 -6.92 2.34 -12.10
C LEU A 12 -7.61 3.29 -13.10
N VAL A 13 -7.21 3.25 -14.38
CA VAL A 13 -7.80 4.13 -15.42
C VAL A 13 -9.29 3.84 -15.59
N HIS A 14 -9.69 2.56 -15.59
CA HIS A 14 -11.10 2.16 -15.67
C HIS A 14 -11.92 2.62 -14.46
N ALA A 15 -11.39 2.48 -13.24
CA ALA A 15 -12.07 2.95 -12.04
C ALA A 15 -12.33 4.47 -12.08
N ILE A 16 -11.35 5.25 -12.56
CA ILE A 16 -11.50 6.70 -12.76
C ILE A 16 -12.57 7.00 -13.81
N ALA A 17 -12.53 6.33 -14.96
CA ALA A 17 -13.49 6.54 -16.04
C ALA A 17 -14.94 6.20 -15.62
N GLU A 18 -15.11 5.19 -14.77
CA GLU A 18 -16.42 4.74 -14.27
C GLU A 18 -16.86 5.46 -12.98
N GLY A 19 -16.06 6.40 -12.46
CA GLY A 19 -16.36 7.11 -11.21
C GLY A 19 -16.39 6.19 -9.97
N ARG A 20 -15.73 5.03 -10.03
CA ARG A 20 -15.62 4.07 -8.92
C ARG A 20 -14.33 4.30 -8.14
N ARG A 21 -14.30 3.83 -6.90
CA ARG A 21 -13.08 3.81 -6.09
C ARG A 21 -12.12 2.73 -6.64
N PRO A 22 -10.83 3.03 -6.86
CA PRO A 22 -9.84 2.03 -7.25
C PRO A 22 -9.54 1.09 -6.08
N GLU A 23 -9.31 -0.19 -6.40
CA GLU A 23 -8.95 -1.23 -5.45
C GLU A 23 -7.70 -1.98 -5.92
N PRO A 24 -6.68 -2.17 -5.05
CA PRO A 24 -6.52 -1.52 -3.75
C PRO A 24 -6.43 0.00 -3.86
N SER A 25 -6.96 0.70 -2.85
CA SER A 25 -7.00 2.16 -2.81
C SER A 25 -5.71 2.75 -2.25
N PHE A 26 -5.53 4.07 -2.41
CA PHE A 26 -4.40 4.78 -1.81
C PHE A 26 -4.38 4.68 -0.28
N ALA A 27 -5.54 4.60 0.38
CA ALA A 27 -5.61 4.40 1.83
C ALA A 27 -5.05 3.03 2.25
N ASP A 28 -5.32 1.99 1.45
CA ASP A 28 -4.75 0.66 1.67
C ASP A 28 -3.23 0.69 1.48
N GLY A 29 -2.76 1.42 0.46
CA GLY A 29 -1.33 1.69 0.25
C GLY A 29 -0.68 2.42 1.42
N LEU A 30 -1.32 3.45 1.97
CA LEU A 30 -0.82 4.20 3.14
C LEU A 30 -0.69 3.30 4.38
N GLN A 31 -1.67 2.41 4.60
CA GLN A 31 -1.60 1.45 5.70
C GLN A 31 -0.37 0.54 5.58
N VAL A 32 -0.08 0.06 4.37
CA VAL A 32 1.14 -0.73 4.11
C VAL A 32 2.40 0.10 4.38
N GLN A 33 2.45 1.35 3.93
CA GLN A 33 3.61 2.23 4.18
C GLN A 33 3.87 2.44 5.68
N ARG A 34 2.82 2.61 6.48
CA ARG A 34 2.93 2.74 7.94
C ARG A 34 3.47 1.47 8.61
N VAL A 35 3.06 0.31 8.11
CA VAL A 35 3.60 -0.98 8.59
C VAL A 35 5.08 -1.10 8.24
N LEU A 36 5.47 -0.78 7.00
CA LEU A 36 6.88 -0.83 6.58
C LEU A 36 7.75 0.12 7.41
N ALA A 37 7.26 1.34 7.69
CA ALA A 37 7.96 2.29 8.55
C ALA A 37 8.13 1.77 9.98
N ALA A 38 7.11 1.15 10.58
CA ALA A 38 7.22 0.55 11.92
C ALA A 38 8.20 -0.65 11.95
N VAL A 39 8.30 -1.41 10.86
CA VAL A 39 9.28 -2.50 10.72
C VAL A 39 10.71 -1.95 10.63
N GLU A 40 10.91 -0.90 9.83
CA GLU A 40 12.22 -0.22 9.72
C GLU A 40 12.66 0.34 11.08
N GLU A 41 11.78 1.05 11.78
CA GLU A 41 12.05 1.57 13.14
C GLU A 41 12.35 0.45 14.15
N SER A 42 11.59 -0.65 14.09
CA SER A 42 11.83 -1.81 14.95
C SER A 42 13.23 -2.39 14.73
N ALA A 43 13.65 -2.55 13.46
CA ALA A 43 14.95 -3.08 13.11
C ALA A 43 16.09 -2.19 13.66
N GLU A 44 15.96 -0.87 13.56
CA GLU A 44 16.92 0.08 14.14
C GLU A 44 17.02 0.00 15.67
N LYS A 45 15.91 -0.40 16.33
CA LYS A 45 15.81 -0.50 17.79
C LYS A 45 16.06 -1.91 18.34
N ASN A 46 16.82 -2.74 17.62
CA ASN A 46 17.11 -4.14 17.98
C ASN A 46 15.87 -5.06 17.97
N SER A 47 15.00 -4.88 16.98
CA SER A 47 13.80 -5.69 16.74
C SER A 47 12.79 -5.69 17.89
N VAL A 48 12.66 -4.55 18.58
CA VAL A 48 11.66 -4.37 19.64
C VAL A 48 10.28 -4.08 19.06
N TYR A 49 9.23 -4.42 19.83
CA TYR A 49 7.87 -4.10 19.45
C TYR A 49 7.69 -2.60 19.19
N THR A 50 7.20 -2.25 18.00
CA THR A 50 6.99 -0.87 17.56
C THR A 50 5.53 -0.70 17.10
N PRO A 51 4.75 0.21 17.70
CA PRO A 51 3.36 0.43 17.31
C PRO A 51 3.27 1.12 15.94
N ILE A 52 2.26 0.77 15.15
CA ILE A 52 1.99 1.40 13.86
C ILE A 52 1.26 2.73 14.09
N ALA A 53 1.76 3.82 13.50
CA ALA A 53 1.10 5.13 13.58
C ALA A 53 -0.26 5.14 12.84
N VAL A 54 -1.30 5.65 13.52
CA VAL A 54 -2.69 5.76 13.01
C VAL A 54 -2.93 7.09 12.32
#